data_AF-A0A7C4DEH7-F1
#
_entry.id   AF-A0A7C4DEH7-F1
#
_cell.length_a   1.000
_cell.length_b   1.000
_cell.length_c   1.000
_cell.angle_alpha   90.00
_cell.angle_beta   90.00
_cell.angle_gamma   90.00
#
_symmetry.space_group_name_H-M   'P 1'
#
loop_
_entity.id
_entity.type
_entity.pdbx_description
1 polymer ?
#
loop_
_entity_poly.entity_id
_entity_poly.type
_entity_poly.pdbx_seq_one_letter_code
_entity_poly.pdbx_strand_id
1 'polypeptide(L)'
;MANWGARRGFVEVLRHVFRRFLCSSLGESAGEAVLFFLERDLGRDPFEVLWDDPGAFYSALERIFGAGAKVIMNILTAGVNGECGLNMSPERFIELMRSGSVKEIQSLLRKIAESYKSKEDGTK
;
A
#
# COMPACT_ATOMS: atom_id res chain seq x y z
N MET A 1 -18.74 16.45 -7.97
CA MET A 1 -18.04 16.05 -9.22
C MET A 1 -16.84 15.20 -8.81
N ALA A 2 -16.83 13.92 -9.16
CA ALA A 2 -15.83 13.00 -8.65
C ALA A 2 -14.44 13.28 -9.27
N ASN A 3 -13.44 13.41 -8.39
CA ASN A 3 -12.05 13.70 -8.70
C ASN A 3 -11.33 12.45 -9.24
N TRP A 4 -11.81 11.92 -10.36
CA TRP A 4 -11.34 10.65 -10.94
C TRP A 4 -9.88 10.72 -11.40
N GLY A 5 -9.42 11.89 -11.87
CA GLY A 5 -8.04 12.12 -12.28
C GLY A 5 -7.03 12.03 -11.13
N ALA A 6 -7.33 12.67 -9.99
CA ALA A 6 -6.44 12.60 -8.84
C ALA A 6 -6.41 11.21 -8.20
N ARG A 7 -7.57 10.52 -8.11
CA ARG A 7 -7.62 9.13 -7.61
C ARG A 7 -6.67 8.22 -8.40
N ARG A 8 -6.81 8.20 -9.74
CA ARG A 8 -5.94 7.38 -10.59
C ARG A 8 -4.47 7.72 -10.39
N GLY A 9 -4.14 9.02 -10.34
CA GLY A 9 -2.78 9.48 -10.09
C GLY A 9 -2.20 9.03 -8.75
N PHE A 10 -2.99 8.95 -7.68
CA PHE A 10 -2.54 8.43 -6.40
C PHE A 10 -2.39 6.90 -6.42
N VAL A 11 -3.33 6.18 -7.03
CA VAL A 11 -3.26 4.71 -7.13
C VAL A 11 -2.02 4.27 -7.92
N GLU A 12 -1.68 4.93 -9.02
CA GLU A 12 -0.46 4.62 -9.80
C GLU A 12 0.81 4.77 -8.96
N VAL A 13 0.90 5.82 -8.16
CA VAL A 13 2.06 6.07 -7.29
C VAL A 13 2.14 5.02 -6.19
N LEU A 14 1.01 4.69 -5.57
CA LEU A 14 0.93 3.65 -4.56
C LEU A 14 1.34 2.29 -5.13
N ARG A 15 0.88 1.96 -6.33
CA ARG A 15 1.28 0.75 -7.06
C ARG A 15 2.79 0.72 -7.23
N HIS A 16 3.37 1.78 -7.77
CA HIS A 16 4.81 1.87 -8.00
C HIS A 16 5.61 1.72 -6.69
N VAL A 17 5.28 2.51 -5.67
CA VAL A 17 6.06 2.59 -4.44
C VAL A 17 5.95 1.33 -3.59
N PHE A 18 4.76 0.75 -3.43
CA PHE A 18 4.59 -0.47 -2.65
C PHE A 18 5.13 -1.69 -3.36
N ARG A 19 4.99 -1.79 -4.70
CA ARG A 19 5.68 -2.82 -5.49
C ARG A 19 7.18 -2.76 -5.27
N ARG A 20 7.78 -1.57 -5.34
CA ARG A 20 9.21 -1.37 -5.07
C ARG A 20 9.61 -1.81 -3.67
N PHE A 21 8.83 -1.50 -2.63
CA PHE A 21 9.12 -1.93 -1.26
C PHE A 21 9.10 -3.44 -1.10
N LEU A 22 8.10 -4.10 -1.68
CA LEU A 22 7.99 -5.56 -1.66
C LEU A 22 9.16 -6.22 -2.40
N CYS A 23 9.41 -5.83 -3.64
CA CYS A 23 10.46 -6.44 -4.47
C CYS A 23 11.87 -6.18 -3.93
N SER A 24 12.14 -4.98 -3.40
CA SER A 24 13.44 -4.68 -2.79
C SER A 24 13.69 -5.43 -1.48
N SER A 25 12.63 -5.77 -0.73
CA SER A 25 12.76 -6.45 0.56
C SER A 25 12.72 -7.98 0.46
N LEU A 26 11.93 -8.52 -0.48
CA LEU A 26 11.72 -9.96 -0.64
C LEU A 26 12.48 -10.55 -1.83
N GLY A 27 13.03 -9.70 -2.71
CA GLY A 27 13.49 -10.07 -4.04
C GLY A 27 12.35 -9.99 -5.07
N GLU A 28 12.70 -9.72 -6.34
CA GLU A 28 11.74 -9.44 -7.42
C GLU A 28 10.67 -10.54 -7.54
N SER A 29 11.08 -11.81 -7.65
CA SER A 29 10.14 -12.92 -7.83
C SER A 29 9.16 -13.09 -6.67
N ALA A 30 9.62 -12.89 -5.43
CA ALA A 30 8.77 -13.03 -4.25
C ALA A 30 7.85 -11.82 -4.07
N GLY A 31 8.33 -10.61 -4.35
CA GLY A 31 7.52 -9.39 -4.35
C GLY A 31 6.39 -9.46 -5.38
N GLU A 32 6.69 -9.88 -6.61
CA GLU A 32 5.67 -10.11 -7.65
C GLU A 32 4.69 -11.21 -7.27
N ALA A 33 5.16 -12.31 -6.66
CA ALA A 33 4.27 -13.37 -6.22
C ALA A 33 3.26 -12.87 -5.17
N VAL A 34 3.66 -11.98 -4.26
CA VAL A 34 2.74 -11.36 -3.30
C VAL A 34 1.63 -10.58 -4.01
N LEU A 35 1.99 -9.72 -4.97
CA LEU A 35 1.02 -8.93 -5.73
C LEU A 35 0.10 -9.81 -6.57
N PHE A 36 0.66 -10.83 -7.23
CA PHE A 36 -0.09 -11.81 -8.01
C PHE A 36 -1.12 -12.55 -7.16
N PHE A 37 -0.74 -13.04 -5.97
CA PHE A 37 -1.68 -13.75 -5.11
C PHE A 37 -2.77 -12.83 -4.56
N LEU A 38 -2.45 -11.57 -4.26
CA LEU A 38 -3.45 -10.57 -3.87
C LEU A 38 -4.45 -10.29 -4.98
N GLU A 39 -3.98 -10.06 -6.21
CA GLU A 39 -4.86 -9.80 -7.35
C GLU A 39 -5.76 -11.00 -7.63
N ARG A 40 -5.20 -12.22 -7.56
CA ARG A 40 -5.95 -13.47 -7.73
C ARG A 40 -7.04 -13.65 -6.67
N ASP A 41 -6.75 -13.36 -5.40
CA ASP A 41 -7.71 -13.50 -4.30
C ASP A 41 -8.80 -12.40 -4.32
N LEU A 42 -8.43 -11.18 -4.70
CA LEU A 42 -9.33 -10.03 -4.77
C LEU A 42 -10.16 -9.96 -6.06
N GLY A 43 -9.70 -10.62 -7.12
CA GLY A 43 -10.34 -10.62 -8.45
C GLY A 43 -10.22 -9.29 -9.21
N ARG A 44 -9.42 -8.34 -8.72
CA ARG A 44 -9.13 -7.03 -9.33
C ARG A 44 -7.82 -6.45 -8.80
N ASP A 45 -7.36 -5.36 -9.40
CA ASP A 45 -6.12 -4.67 -9.01
C ASP A 45 -6.06 -4.40 -7.48
N PRO A 46 -5.00 -4.88 -6.78
CA PRO A 46 -4.88 -4.74 -5.32
C PRO A 46 -4.80 -3.31 -4.82
N PHE A 47 -4.26 -2.38 -5.61
CA PHE A 47 -4.09 -0.98 -5.22
C PHE A 47 -5.38 -0.17 -5.39
N GLU A 48 -6.21 -0.53 -6.37
CA GLU A 48 -7.59 -0.06 -6.47
C GLU A 48 -8.42 -0.56 -5.28
N VAL A 49 -8.23 -1.80 -4.83
CA VAL A 49 -8.83 -2.31 -3.57
C VAL A 49 -8.30 -1.55 -2.36
N LEU A 50 -6.99 -1.39 -2.22
CA LEU A 50 -6.39 -0.65 -1.11
C LEU A 50 -6.98 0.77 -0.97
N TRP A 51 -7.27 1.43 -2.09
CA TRP A 51 -7.86 2.77 -2.09
C TRP A 51 -9.35 2.77 -1.72
N ASP A 52 -10.14 1.85 -2.27
CA ASP A 52 -11.59 1.83 -2.10
C ASP A 52 -12.06 1.09 -0.83
N ASP A 53 -11.43 -0.04 -0.53
CA ASP A 53 -11.72 -0.95 0.57
C ASP A 53 -10.41 -1.51 1.18
N PRO A 54 -9.71 -0.71 1.99
CA PRO A 54 -8.48 -1.13 2.65
C PRO A 54 -8.67 -2.31 3.61
N GLY A 55 -9.90 -2.51 4.13
CA GLY A 55 -10.22 -3.65 4.97
C GLY A 55 -10.18 -4.95 4.17
N ALA A 56 -10.72 -4.95 2.95
CA ALA A 56 -10.63 -6.08 2.03
C ALA A 56 -9.18 -6.38 1.61
N PHE A 57 -8.38 -5.35 1.34
CA PHE A 57 -6.95 -5.51 1.02
C PHE A 57 -6.20 -6.23 2.15
N TYR A 58 -6.35 -5.76 3.39
CA TYR A 58 -5.68 -6.40 4.53
C TYR A 58 -6.24 -7.80 4.83
N SER A 59 -7.56 -7.99 4.70
CA SER A 59 -8.17 -9.31 4.87
C SER A 59 -7.66 -10.33 3.83
N ALA A 60 -7.38 -9.89 2.60
CA ALA A 60 -6.77 -10.74 1.58
C ALA A 60 -5.34 -11.16 1.97
N LEU A 61 -4.52 -10.22 2.46
CA LEU A 61 -3.20 -10.56 3.01
C LEU A 61 -3.31 -11.62 4.11
N GLU A 62 -4.27 -11.50 5.03
CA GLU A 62 -4.47 -12.47 6.10
C GLU A 62 -4.93 -13.84 5.58
N ARG A 63 -5.81 -13.89 4.59
CA ARG A 63 -6.24 -15.16 3.98
C ARG A 63 -5.09 -15.89 3.28
N ILE A 64 -4.25 -15.16 2.54
CA ILE A 64 -3.18 -15.74 1.72
C ILE A 64 -1.99 -16.15 2.60
N PHE A 65 -1.59 -15.29 3.53
CA PHE A 65 -0.32 -15.41 4.25
C PHE A 65 -0.47 -15.72 5.75
N GLY A 66 -1.68 -15.70 6.30
CA GLY A 66 -1.93 -15.89 7.73
C GLY A 66 -1.12 -14.90 8.57
N ALA A 67 -0.32 -15.42 9.50
CA ALA A 67 0.59 -14.61 10.32
C ALA A 67 1.61 -13.79 9.49
N GLY A 68 1.92 -14.22 8.26
CA GLY A 68 2.78 -13.50 7.32
C GLY A 68 2.23 -12.16 6.86
N ALA A 69 0.92 -11.92 6.96
CA ALA A 69 0.30 -10.64 6.63
C ALA A 69 0.94 -9.48 7.41
N LYS A 70 1.21 -9.69 8.70
CA LYS A 70 1.87 -8.68 9.55
C LYS A 70 3.31 -8.38 9.07
N VAL A 71 4.02 -9.39 8.58
CA VAL A 71 5.38 -9.21 8.02
C VAL A 71 5.33 -8.34 6.75
N ILE A 72 4.37 -8.58 5.86
CA ILE A 72 4.16 -7.75 4.68
C ILE A 72 3.85 -6.29 5.07
N MET A 73 2.99 -6.08 6.07
CA MET A 73 2.70 -4.74 6.58
C MET A 73 3.93 -4.05 7.20
N ASN A 74 4.79 -4.80 7.89
CA ASN A 74 6.05 -4.27 8.41
C ASN A 74 6.98 -3.83 7.27
N ILE A 75 7.07 -4.59 6.18
CA ILE A 75 7.86 -4.22 5.00
C ILE A 75 7.34 -2.92 4.39
N LEU A 76 6.03 -2.83 4.17
CA LEU A 76 5.42 -1.64 3.57
C LEU A 76 5.64 -0.40 4.45
N THR A 77 5.40 -0.50 5.76
CA THR A 77 5.60 0.62 6.69
C THR A 77 7.07 1.00 6.87
N ALA A 78 7.99 0.04 6.88
CA ALA A 78 9.43 0.31 6.89
C ALA A 78 9.85 1.10 5.64
N GLY A 79 9.37 0.70 4.46
CA GLY A 79 9.59 1.42 3.21
C GLY A 79 9.03 2.84 3.24
N VAL A 80 7.78 3.01 3.72
CA VAL A 80 7.17 4.33 3.90
C VAL A 80 7.98 5.21 4.87
N ASN A 81 8.48 4.64 5.97
CA ASN A 81 9.25 5.40 6.94
C ASN A 81 10.61 5.83 6.38
N GLY A 82 11.31 4.93 5.68
CA GLY A 82 12.60 5.23 5.07
C GLY A 82 12.51 6.21 3.91
N GLU A 83 11.47 6.08 3.07
CA GLU A 83 11.36 6.89 1.85
C GLU A 83 10.50 8.14 2.00
N CYS A 84 9.47 8.12 2.84
CA CYS A 84 8.50 9.23 2.99
C CYS A 84 8.60 9.96 4.33
N GLY A 85 9.36 9.45 5.32
CA GLY A 85 9.55 10.09 6.62
C GLY A 85 8.30 10.17 7.51
N LEU A 86 7.28 9.32 7.25
CA LEU A 86 5.97 9.43 7.89
C LEU A 86 5.85 8.75 9.27
N ASN A 87 6.92 8.13 9.79
CA ASN A 87 6.98 7.47 11.12
C ASN A 87 5.73 6.64 11.47
N MET A 88 5.28 5.84 10.52
CA MET A 88 4.12 4.98 10.59
C MET A 88 4.39 3.72 11.42
N SER A 89 3.50 3.41 12.35
CA SER A 89 3.45 2.10 13.02
C SER A 89 2.69 1.08 12.14
N PRO A 90 3.23 -0.14 11.96
CA PRO A 90 2.51 -1.22 11.28
C PRO A 90 1.18 -1.56 11.96
N GLU A 91 1.16 -1.66 13.29
CA GLU A 91 -0.04 -1.94 14.08
C GLU A 91 -1.10 -0.87 13.84
N ARG A 92 -0.70 0.41 13.90
CA ARG A 92 -1.63 1.51 13.68
C ARG A 92 -2.16 1.52 12.24
N PHE A 93 -1.33 1.17 11.26
CA PHE A 93 -1.76 1.12 9.87
C PHE A 93 -2.79 -0.01 9.65
N ILE A 94 -2.55 -1.18 10.24
CA ILE A 94 -3.48 -2.32 10.21
C ILE A 94 -4.80 -1.97 10.90
N GLU A 95 -4.76 -1.36 12.08
CA GLU A 95 -5.96 -0.89 12.79
C GLU A 95 -6.79 0.05 11.92
N LEU A 96 -6.15 1.01 11.27
CA LEU A 96 -6.81 1.94 10.36
C LEU A 96 -7.48 1.21 9.19
N MET A 97 -6.82 0.23 8.58
CA MET A 97 -7.40 -0.57 7.49
C MET A 97 -8.64 -1.33 7.96
N ARG A 98 -8.59 -1.91 9.16
CA ARG A 98 -9.68 -2.72 9.75
C ARG A 98 -10.86 -1.91 10.28
N SER A 99 -10.58 -0.72 10.81
CA SER A 99 -11.61 0.16 11.40
C SER A 99 -12.67 0.64 10.41
N GLY A 100 -12.45 0.47 9.10
CA GLY A 100 -13.36 0.90 8.06
C GLY A 100 -13.38 2.41 7.82
N SER A 101 -12.48 3.18 8.44
CA SER A 101 -12.32 4.62 8.19
C SER A 101 -11.64 4.88 6.84
N VAL A 102 -12.34 4.59 5.75
CA VAL A 102 -11.82 4.70 4.37
C VAL A 102 -11.25 6.10 4.10
N LYS A 103 -11.89 7.16 4.61
CA LYS A 103 -11.42 8.54 4.42
C LYS A 103 -10.08 8.81 5.11
N GLU A 104 -9.87 8.28 6.31
CA GLU A 104 -8.63 8.46 7.06
C GLU A 104 -7.47 7.70 6.39
N ILE A 105 -7.74 6.46 5.95
CA ILE A 105 -6.79 5.70 5.13
C ILE A 105 -6.49 6.42 3.83
N GLN A 106 -7.49 6.89 3.09
CA GLN A 106 -7.26 7.61 1.83
C GLN A 106 -6.44 8.90 2.06
N SER A 107 -6.64 9.59 3.18
CA SER A 107 -5.80 10.72 3.55
C SER A 107 -4.36 10.31 3.83
N LEU A 108 -4.14 9.16 4.45
CA LEU A 108 -2.80 8.62 4.72
C LEU A 108 -2.11 8.17 3.43
N LEU A 109 -2.81 7.39 2.59
CA LEU A 109 -2.33 6.93 1.29
C LEU A 109 -1.98 8.11 0.37
N ARG A 110 -2.78 9.18 0.41
CA ARG A 110 -2.48 10.43 -0.29
C ARG A 110 -1.16 11.04 0.18
N LYS A 111 -0.96 11.17 1.50
CA LYS A 111 0.28 11.69 2.07
C LYS A 111 1.50 10.86 1.64
N ILE A 112 1.38 9.52 1.63
CA ILE A 112 2.45 8.64 1.12
C ILE A 112 2.79 9.00 -0.32
N ALA A 113 1.78 9.07 -1.20
CA ALA A 113 1.99 9.36 -2.61
C ALA A 113 2.57 10.76 -2.87
N GLU A 114 2.14 11.77 -2.12
CA GLU A 114 2.63 13.15 -2.21
C GLU A 114 4.08 13.27 -1.70
N SER A 115 4.40 12.67 -0.55
CA SER A 115 5.76 12.62 -0.01
C SER A 115 6.71 11.93 -0.97
N TYR A 116 6.28 10.83 -1.60
CA TYR A 116 7.12 10.08 -2.54
C TYR A 116 7.47 10.90 -3.79
N LYS A 117 6.46 11.52 -4.43
CA LYS A 117 6.69 12.37 -5.61
C LYS A 117 7.64 13.54 -5.33
N SER A 118 7.45 14.19 -4.18
CA SER A 118 8.28 15.34 -3.78
C SER A 118 9.76 14.97 -3.66
N LYS A 119 10.06 13.73 -3.25
CA LYS A 119 11.42 13.21 -3.17
C LYS A 119 11.99 12.84 -4.55
N GLU A 120 11.18 12.22 -5.41
CA GLU A 120 11.59 11.84 -6.77
C GLU A 120 11.93 13.06 -7.63
N ASP A 121 11.13 14.11 -7.57
CA ASP A 121 11.36 15.35 -8.32
C ASP A 121 12.56 16.16 -7.80
N GLY A 122 12.90 16.04 -6.51
CA GLY A 122 14.09 16.66 -5.92
C GLY A 122 15.40 15.89 -6.12
N THR A 123 15.35 14.72 -6.75
CA THR A 123 16.54 13.87 -7.04
C THR A 123 16.96 13.95 -8.53
N LYS A 124 16.29 14.79 -9.33
CA LYS A 124 16.70 15.15 -10.70
C LYS A 124 17.50 16.44 -10.69
#